data_AF-A0A8R1DZW6-F1
#
_entry.id   AF-A0A8R1DZW6-F1
#
_cell.length_a   1.000
_cell.length_b   1.000
_cell.length_c   1.000
_cell.angle_alpha   90.00
_cell.angle_beta   90.00
_cell.angle_gamma   90.00
#
_symmetry.space_group_name_H-M   'P 1'
#
loop_
_entity.id
_entity.type
_entity.pdbx_description
1 polymer ?
#
loop_
_entity_poly.entity_id
_entity_poly.type
_entity_poly.pdbx_seq_one_letter_code
_entity_poly.pdbx_strand_id
1 'polypeptide(L)'
;MQLNVLLLAAALPLLLTTTLAAVPCHHSDVVKSMECKPLLGQLAGEMAKYPEMPPPDELKAFAHMCKRALSCMQSIKCDVLKTATMLIAKTCTGINLMSGSFGKCIDDIRNNPPSLEKYPCARLLKTELGRPGNCQMYQDELECTTKLTMDRCGNEAVEEMTTNMGYIKEMMECH
;
A
#
# COMPACT_ATOMS: atom_id res chain seq x y z
N MET A 1 14.53 28.20 -55.85
CA MET A 1 14.47 29.68 -55.85
C MET A 1 14.15 30.14 -54.45
N GLN A 2 15.12 30.77 -53.79
CA GLN A 2 14.95 31.53 -52.54
C GLN A 2 14.32 32.88 -52.87
N LEU A 3 13.44 33.39 -51.99
CA LEU A 3 13.06 34.79 -51.73
C LEU A 3 11.86 34.69 -50.75
N ASN A 4 11.74 35.33 -49.60
CA ASN A 4 12.46 36.43 -49.00
C ASN A 4 12.28 36.35 -47.47
N VAL A 5 13.36 36.64 -46.77
CA VAL A 5 13.42 36.84 -45.33
C VAL A 5 13.26 38.34 -45.06
N LEU A 6 12.52 38.67 -43.99
CA LEU A 6 12.54 39.92 -43.23
C LEU A 6 11.97 41.19 -43.90
N LEU A 7 10.77 41.58 -43.47
CA LEU A 7 10.50 42.98 -43.13
C LEU A 7 9.51 43.07 -41.93
N LEU A 8 10.10 43.44 -40.78
CA LEU A 8 9.59 44.28 -39.67
C LEU A 8 8.21 43.94 -39.06
N ALA A 9 8.12 43.41 -37.83
CA ALA A 9 8.44 44.04 -36.54
C ALA A 9 7.80 45.44 -36.35
N ALA A 10 6.62 45.50 -35.72
CA ALA A 10 6.32 46.37 -34.58
C ALA A 10 4.83 46.37 -34.19
N ALA A 11 4.60 46.33 -32.87
CA ALA A 11 3.40 46.74 -32.12
C ALA A 11 2.18 45.83 -32.12
N LEU A 12 1.57 45.45 -31.01
CA LEU A 12 1.84 45.47 -29.56
C LEU A 12 0.74 44.53 -28.96
N PRO A 13 0.74 44.21 -27.65
CA PRO A 13 0.46 42.89 -27.10
C PRO A 13 -1.01 42.80 -26.62
N LEU A 14 -1.31 41.82 -25.77
CA LEU A 14 -2.59 41.58 -25.10
C LEU A 14 -3.61 40.80 -25.93
N LEU A 15 -3.53 39.47 -25.83
CA LEU A 15 -4.35 38.74 -24.85
C LEU A 15 -3.89 37.29 -24.87
N LEU A 16 -2.72 37.04 -24.26
CA LEU A 16 -2.52 35.75 -23.59
C LEU A 16 -3.47 35.76 -22.39
N THR A 17 -4.74 35.41 -22.60
CA THR A 17 -5.47 34.70 -21.55
C THR A 17 -5.04 33.25 -21.66
N THR A 18 -3.80 32.97 -21.28
CA THR A 18 -3.45 31.64 -20.80
C THR A 18 -4.39 31.40 -19.65
N THR A 19 -5.36 30.51 -19.86
CA THR A 19 -6.07 29.84 -18.80
C THR A 19 -5.02 29.06 -18.00
N LEU A 20 -4.36 29.76 -17.07
CA LEU A 20 -3.65 29.13 -15.98
C LEU A 20 -4.76 28.60 -15.08
N ALA A 21 -5.31 27.44 -15.42
CA ALA A 21 -5.94 26.58 -14.44
C ALA A 21 -4.83 26.09 -13.51
N ALA A 22 -4.27 27.00 -12.73
CA ALA A 22 -3.36 26.70 -11.64
C ALA A 22 -4.21 26.20 -10.50
N VAL A 23 -4.28 24.89 -10.31
CA VAL A 23 -4.86 24.34 -9.09
C VAL A 23 -4.22 22.96 -8.83
N PRO A 24 -4.05 22.48 -7.57
CA PRO A 24 -4.80 22.97 -6.40
C PRO A 24 -4.13 22.86 -5.02
N CYS A 25 -2.81 22.70 -4.88
CA CYS A 25 -2.23 22.52 -3.54
C CYS A 25 -1.88 23.85 -2.87
N HIS A 26 -2.30 24.02 -1.61
CA HIS A 26 -1.85 25.14 -0.80
C HIS A 26 -0.34 25.04 -0.54
N HIS A 27 0.37 26.17 -0.47
CA HIS A 27 1.82 26.19 -0.24
C HIS A 27 2.24 25.37 1.00
N SER A 28 1.45 25.40 2.07
CA SER A 28 1.71 24.61 3.28
C SER A 28 1.70 23.10 3.05
N ASP A 29 0.84 22.59 2.16
CA ASP A 29 0.79 21.16 1.84
C ASP A 29 2.04 20.73 1.05
N VAL A 30 2.53 21.60 0.17
CA VAL A 30 3.76 21.37 -0.60
C VAL A 30 4.97 21.35 0.34
N VAL A 31 5.10 22.34 1.22
CA VAL A 31 6.16 22.38 2.24
C VAL A 31 6.09 21.12 3.10
N LYS A 32 4.89 20.74 3.56
CA LYS A 32 4.73 19.56 4.40
C LYS A 32 5.12 18.27 3.68
N SER A 33 4.76 18.13 2.41
CA SER A 33 5.19 17.01 1.57
C SER A 33 6.72 16.92 1.47
N MET A 34 7.40 18.06 1.29
CA MET A 34 8.86 18.12 1.26
C MET A 34 9.49 17.73 2.60
N GLU A 35 8.92 18.15 3.73
CA GLU A 35 9.36 17.72 5.07
C GLU A 35 9.21 16.20 5.29
N CYS A 36 8.17 15.59 4.73
CA CYS A 36 7.93 14.15 4.86
C CYS A 36 8.73 13.31 3.87
N LYS A 37 9.25 13.90 2.79
CA LYS A 37 9.99 13.21 1.73
C LYS A 37 11.16 12.36 2.24
N PRO A 38 11.99 12.79 3.23
CA PRO A 38 13.06 11.95 3.76
C PRO A 38 12.56 10.66 4.43
N LEU A 39 11.40 10.69 5.09
CA LEU A 39 10.81 9.50 5.72
C LEU A 39 10.33 8.49 4.66
N LEU A 40 9.74 9.00 3.58
CA LEU A 40 9.33 8.18 2.44
C LEU A 40 10.54 7.60 1.70
N GLY A 41 11.58 8.41 1.51
CA GLY A 41 12.84 7.97 0.92
C GLY A 41 13.53 6.91 1.76
N GLN A 42 13.51 7.04 3.10
CA GLN A 42 14.03 6.03 4.02
C GLN A 42 13.25 4.71 3.87
N LEU A 43 11.92 4.75 3.92
CA LEU A 43 11.09 3.55 3.75
C LEU A 43 11.36 2.87 2.41
N ALA A 44 11.33 3.64 1.31
CA ALA A 44 11.58 3.11 -0.03
C ALA A 44 12.99 2.53 -0.19
N GLY A 45 14.01 3.21 0.37
CA GLY A 45 15.39 2.75 0.31
C GLY A 45 15.63 1.46 1.09
N GLU A 46 14.99 1.29 2.25
CA GLU A 46 15.07 0.06 3.01
C GLU A 46 14.31 -1.09 2.34
N MET A 47 13.10 -0.83 1.83
CA MET A 47 12.33 -1.81 1.06
C MET A 47 13.10 -2.29 -0.20
N ALA A 48 13.80 -1.38 -0.88
CA ALA A 48 14.56 -1.71 -2.09
C ALA A 48 15.74 -2.68 -1.85
N LYS A 49 16.16 -2.90 -0.60
CA LYS A 49 17.17 -3.92 -0.26
C LYS A 49 16.63 -5.35 -0.36
N TYR A 50 15.31 -5.51 -0.42
CA TYR A 50 14.65 -6.81 -0.43
C TYR A 50 13.98 -7.02 -1.80
N PRO A 51 14.54 -7.89 -2.65
CA PRO A 51 13.91 -8.24 -3.94
C PRO A 51 12.65 -9.09 -3.75
N GLU A 52 12.54 -9.77 -2.60
CA GLU A 52 11.39 -10.56 -2.17
C GLU A 52 10.80 -9.99 -0.88
N MET A 53 9.78 -10.65 -0.32
CA MET A 53 9.22 -10.19 0.96
C MET A 53 10.28 -10.28 2.08
N PRO A 54 10.46 -9.21 2.88
CA PRO A 54 11.40 -9.22 3.99
C PRO A 54 11.00 -10.25 5.06
N PRO A 55 11.98 -10.77 5.84
CA PRO A 55 11.67 -11.60 6.98
C PRO A 55 10.85 -10.82 8.04
N PRO A 56 10.15 -11.52 8.96
CA PRO A 56 9.22 -10.88 9.90
C PRO A 56 9.80 -9.74 10.75
N ASP A 57 11.07 -9.84 11.17
CA ASP A 57 11.70 -8.79 11.98
C ASP A 57 11.96 -7.50 11.17
N GLU A 58 12.28 -7.64 9.88
CA GLU A 58 12.43 -6.51 8.96
C GLU A 58 11.07 -5.87 8.64
N LEU A 59 10.01 -6.69 8.51
CA LEU A 59 8.65 -6.17 8.36
C LEU A 59 8.20 -5.32 9.55
N LYS A 60 8.58 -5.67 10.79
CA LYS A 60 8.31 -4.82 11.96
C LYS A 60 9.03 -3.49 11.91
N ALA A 61 10.29 -3.47 11.47
CA ALA A 61 11.02 -2.22 11.26
C ALA A 61 10.32 -1.34 10.22
N PHE A 62 9.82 -1.95 9.13
CA PHE A 62 9.08 -1.25 8.09
C PHE A 62 7.74 -0.73 8.60
N ALA A 63 7.03 -1.48 9.44
CA ALA A 63 5.80 -1.04 10.11
C ALA A 63 6.03 0.26 10.91
N HIS A 64 7.15 0.35 11.64
CA HIS A 64 7.53 1.57 12.35
C HIS A 64 7.85 2.75 11.42
N MET A 65 8.56 2.50 10.31
CA MET A 65 8.83 3.54 9.30
C MET A 65 7.54 4.03 8.63
N CYS A 66 6.65 3.10 8.31
CA CYS A 66 5.30 3.37 7.81
C CYS A 66 4.51 4.29 8.74
N LYS A 67 4.47 3.98 10.04
CA LYS A 67 3.80 4.83 11.03
C LYS A 67 4.36 6.25 11.02
N ARG A 68 5.69 6.40 11.01
CA ARG A 68 6.34 7.72 10.96
C ARG A 68 6.00 8.50 9.68
N ALA A 69 6.06 7.82 8.53
CA ALA A 69 5.76 8.44 7.24
C ALA A 69 4.29 8.88 7.14
N LEU A 70 3.35 8.01 7.51
CA LEU A 70 1.92 8.31 7.48
C LEU A 70 1.55 9.42 8.49
N SER A 71 2.08 9.38 9.71
CA SER A 71 1.87 10.45 10.68
C SER A 71 2.42 11.79 10.21
N CYS A 72 3.51 11.81 9.44
CA CYS A 72 4.01 13.05 8.86
C CYS A 72 3.05 13.63 7.82
N MET A 73 2.47 12.77 6.96
CA MET A 73 1.61 13.18 5.86
C MET A 73 0.15 13.47 6.27
N GLN A 74 -0.27 13.09 7.49
CA GLN A 74 -1.67 13.13 7.92
C GLN A 74 -2.35 14.50 7.78
N SER A 75 -1.57 15.60 7.83
CA SER A 75 -2.10 16.96 7.75
C SER A 75 -2.20 17.51 6.33
N ILE A 76 -1.71 16.79 5.32
CA ILE A 76 -1.74 17.21 3.91
C ILE A 76 -3.18 17.16 3.40
N LYS A 77 -3.70 18.29 2.94
CA LYS A 77 -5.09 18.41 2.47
C LYS A 77 -5.22 18.30 0.96
N CYS A 78 -4.19 18.67 0.21
CA CYS A 78 -4.22 18.61 -1.25
C CYS A 78 -4.51 17.21 -1.79
N ASP A 79 -5.53 17.10 -2.64
CA ASP A 79 -6.02 15.81 -3.14
C ASP A 79 -5.00 15.07 -4.01
N VAL A 80 -4.23 15.79 -4.84
CA VAL A 80 -3.15 15.20 -5.66
C VAL A 80 -2.11 14.52 -4.76
N LEU A 81 -1.72 15.16 -3.67
CA LEU A 81 -0.76 14.60 -2.71
C LEU A 81 -1.39 13.48 -1.88
N LYS A 82 -2.67 13.60 -1.52
CA LYS A 82 -3.40 12.52 -0.85
C LYS A 82 -3.45 11.24 -1.68
N THR A 83 -3.66 11.32 -3.00
CA THR A 83 -3.66 10.12 -3.85
C THR A 83 -2.30 9.39 -3.79
N ALA A 84 -1.19 10.12 -3.83
CA ALA A 84 0.13 9.52 -3.62
C ALA A 84 0.29 8.92 -2.21
N THR A 85 -0.21 9.62 -1.18
CA THR A 85 -0.24 9.11 0.20
C THR A 85 -1.12 7.87 0.37
N MET A 86 -2.21 7.72 -0.38
CA MET A 86 -3.07 6.54 -0.34
C MET A 86 -2.33 5.27 -0.78
N LEU A 87 -1.47 5.37 -1.80
CA LEU A 87 -0.66 4.22 -2.22
C LEU A 87 0.29 3.79 -1.10
N ILE A 88 0.96 4.76 -0.46
CA ILE A 88 1.84 4.51 0.68
C ILE A 88 1.04 3.91 1.84
N ALA A 89 -0.16 4.43 2.13
CA ALA A 89 -1.04 3.91 3.17
C ALA A 89 -1.42 2.45 2.89
N LYS A 90 -1.76 2.08 1.66
CA LYS A 90 -2.04 0.69 1.27
C LYS A 90 -0.83 -0.21 1.47
N THR A 91 0.36 0.20 1.02
CA THR A 91 1.60 -0.55 1.26
C THR A 91 1.84 -0.75 2.76
N CYS A 92 1.65 0.31 3.55
CA CYS A 92 1.83 0.26 4.99
C CYS A 92 0.78 -0.60 5.71
N THR A 93 -0.47 -0.65 5.23
CA THR A 93 -1.48 -1.60 5.74
C THR A 93 -1.01 -3.03 5.53
N GLY A 94 -0.49 -3.38 4.36
CA GLY A 94 0.05 -4.70 4.09
C GLY A 94 1.24 -5.06 4.98
N ILE A 95 2.19 -4.15 5.13
CA ILE A 95 3.34 -4.33 6.03
C ILE A 95 2.87 -4.55 7.47
N ASN A 96 1.97 -3.70 7.98
CA ASN A 96 1.46 -3.82 9.34
C ASN A 96 0.75 -5.16 9.56
N LEU A 97 -0.15 -5.54 8.64
CA LEU A 97 -0.89 -6.80 8.69
C LEU A 97 0.06 -8.01 8.68
N MET A 98 1.05 -8.01 7.79
CA MET A 98 1.99 -9.13 7.65
C MET A 98 3.05 -9.15 8.75
N SER A 99 3.32 -8.02 9.41
CA SER A 99 4.18 -7.96 10.60
C SER A 99 3.47 -8.36 11.90
N GLY A 100 2.14 -8.41 11.88
CA GLY A 100 1.26 -8.68 13.02
C GLY A 100 1.00 -10.16 13.29
N SER A 101 0.04 -10.42 14.17
CA SER A 101 -0.35 -11.77 14.57
C SER A 101 -0.96 -12.58 13.42
N PHE A 102 -1.67 -11.94 12.49
CA PHE A 102 -2.18 -12.58 11.28
C PHE A 102 -1.06 -12.99 10.31
N GLY A 103 -0.10 -12.10 10.03
CA GLY A 103 1.04 -12.45 9.17
C GLY A 103 1.84 -13.64 9.71
N LYS A 104 2.16 -13.60 11.01
CA LYS A 104 2.82 -14.70 11.71
C LYS A 104 2.02 -16.01 11.63
N CYS A 105 0.70 -15.92 11.74
CA CYS A 105 -0.20 -17.06 11.61
C CYS A 105 -0.08 -17.73 10.23
N ILE A 106 -0.14 -16.93 9.17
CA ILE A 106 -0.02 -17.43 7.79
C ILE A 106 1.32 -18.14 7.58
N ASP A 107 2.41 -17.57 8.09
CA ASP A 107 3.72 -18.19 8.00
C ASP A 107 3.81 -19.49 8.81
N ASP A 108 3.19 -19.57 9.99
CA ASP A 108 3.11 -20.83 10.74
C ASP A 108 2.32 -21.89 9.96
N ILE A 109 1.16 -21.54 9.41
CA ILE A 109 0.32 -22.48 8.67
C ILE A 109 1.05 -22.98 7.41
N ARG A 110 1.85 -22.14 6.74
CA ARG A 110 2.69 -22.57 5.61
C ARG A 110 3.78 -23.55 6.01
N ASN A 111 4.46 -23.29 7.12
CA ASN A 111 5.55 -24.13 7.61
C ASN A 111 5.05 -25.40 8.30
N ASN A 112 3.83 -25.37 8.83
CA ASN A 112 3.18 -26.45 9.55
C ASN A 112 1.76 -26.69 9.00
N PRO A 113 1.62 -27.21 7.76
CA PRO A 113 0.34 -27.34 7.08
C PRO A 113 -0.70 -28.11 7.91
N PRO A 114 -1.94 -27.60 8.00
CA PRO A 114 -3.01 -28.26 8.74
C PRO A 114 -3.58 -29.44 7.93
N SER A 115 -4.32 -30.33 8.60
CA SER A 115 -5.05 -31.39 7.89
C SER A 115 -6.11 -30.78 6.96
N LEU A 116 -6.07 -31.17 5.68
CA LEU A 116 -7.08 -30.77 4.69
C LEU A 116 -8.44 -31.43 4.93
N GLU A 117 -8.50 -32.52 5.68
CA GLU A 117 -9.77 -33.12 6.11
C GLU A 117 -10.47 -32.22 7.12
N LYS A 118 -9.70 -31.63 8.06
CA LYS A 118 -10.24 -30.73 9.09
C LYS A 118 -10.43 -29.30 8.59
N TYR A 119 -9.53 -28.82 7.72
CA TYR A 119 -9.56 -27.47 7.17
C TYR A 119 -9.38 -27.50 5.64
N PRO A 120 -10.44 -27.84 4.89
CA PRO A 120 -10.35 -27.94 3.43
C PRO A 120 -9.86 -26.64 2.77
N CYS A 121 -10.22 -25.48 3.30
CA CYS A 121 -9.81 -24.16 2.81
C CYS A 121 -8.29 -23.95 2.80
N ALA A 122 -7.51 -24.68 3.59
CA ALA A 122 -6.06 -24.55 3.60
C ALA A 122 -5.42 -24.92 2.23
N ARG A 123 -6.13 -25.64 1.36
CA ARG A 123 -5.72 -25.87 -0.04
C ARG A 123 -5.59 -24.59 -0.88
N LEU A 124 -6.20 -23.50 -0.41
CA LEU A 124 -6.24 -22.20 -1.09
C LEU A 124 -5.12 -21.26 -0.64
N LEU A 125 -4.34 -21.64 0.37
CA LEU A 125 -3.15 -20.92 0.79
C LEU A 125 -2.13 -20.86 -0.35
N LYS A 126 -1.55 -19.68 -0.54
CA LYS A 126 -0.48 -19.47 -1.51
C LYS A 126 0.88 -19.66 -0.84
N THR A 127 1.79 -20.26 -1.58
CA THR A 127 3.19 -20.47 -1.19
C THR A 127 4.02 -19.18 -1.34
N GLU A 128 3.55 -18.24 -2.16
CA GLU A 128 4.15 -16.91 -2.31
C GLU A 128 4.11 -16.14 -0.98
N LEU A 129 5.28 -15.69 -0.51
CA LEU A 129 5.38 -14.85 0.68
C LEU A 129 4.56 -13.57 0.50
N GLY A 130 3.86 -13.15 1.56
CA GLY A 130 3.00 -11.96 1.52
C GLY A 130 1.62 -12.16 0.89
N ARG A 131 1.35 -13.32 0.27
CA ARG A 131 0.03 -13.65 -0.28
C ARG A 131 -0.72 -14.64 0.62
N PRO A 132 -1.57 -14.20 1.56
CA PRO A 132 -2.08 -15.06 2.62
C PRO A 132 -3.16 -16.06 2.16
N GLY A 133 -3.49 -16.08 0.87
CA GLY A 133 -4.45 -17.02 0.28
C GLY A 133 -4.77 -16.65 -1.16
N ASN A 134 -5.93 -17.08 -1.64
CA ASN A 134 -6.55 -16.55 -2.86
C ASN A 134 -7.91 -15.93 -2.52
N CYS A 135 -8.61 -15.41 -3.52
CA CYS A 135 -9.89 -14.79 -3.28
C CYS A 135 -10.93 -15.74 -2.66
N GLN A 136 -11.02 -16.97 -3.17
CA GLN A 136 -11.96 -17.99 -2.68
C GLN A 136 -11.82 -18.24 -1.17
N MET A 137 -10.58 -18.19 -0.64
CA MET A 137 -10.31 -18.36 0.79
C MET A 137 -11.00 -17.30 1.66
N TYR A 138 -11.17 -16.07 1.13
CA TYR A 138 -11.72 -14.92 1.84
C TYR A 138 -13.14 -14.53 1.40
N GLN A 139 -13.71 -15.22 0.41
CA GLN A 139 -15.09 -15.09 -0.02
C GLN A 139 -15.86 -16.37 0.33
N ASP A 140 -15.74 -17.39 -0.50
CA ASP A 140 -16.57 -18.61 -0.44
C ASP A 140 -16.24 -19.49 0.77
N GLU A 141 -14.99 -19.47 1.21
CA GLU A 141 -14.46 -20.35 2.26
C GLU A 141 -14.14 -19.57 3.56
N LEU A 142 -14.70 -18.37 3.72
CA LEU A 142 -14.39 -17.48 4.84
C LEU A 142 -14.65 -18.11 6.22
N GLU A 143 -15.70 -18.92 6.35
CA GLU A 143 -16.00 -19.62 7.61
C GLU A 143 -14.90 -20.63 7.96
N CYS A 144 -14.48 -21.46 6.99
CA CYS A 144 -13.37 -22.38 7.17
C CYS A 144 -12.07 -21.64 7.49
N THR A 145 -11.78 -20.55 6.76
CA THR A 145 -10.59 -19.72 6.96
C THR A 145 -10.57 -19.10 8.35
N THR A 146 -11.70 -18.54 8.81
CA THR A 146 -11.82 -17.95 10.15
C THR A 146 -11.61 -19.01 11.22
N LYS A 147 -12.18 -20.21 11.05
CA LYS A 147 -11.98 -21.33 11.97
C LYS A 147 -10.52 -21.80 11.99
N LEU A 148 -9.89 -21.93 10.83
CA LEU A 148 -8.48 -22.29 10.72
C LEU A 148 -7.59 -21.27 11.46
N THR A 149 -7.77 -19.98 11.19
CA THR A 149 -7.03 -18.90 11.85
C THR A 149 -7.28 -18.90 13.34
N MET A 150 -8.52 -19.08 13.79
CA MET A 150 -8.87 -19.15 15.20
C MET A 150 -8.17 -20.32 15.91
N ASP A 151 -8.34 -21.53 15.38
CA ASP A 151 -7.84 -22.75 16.01
C ASP A 151 -6.31 -22.81 16.06
N ARG A 152 -5.64 -22.24 15.04
CA ARG A 152 -4.18 -22.28 14.93
C ARG A 152 -3.49 -21.09 15.59
N CYS A 153 -4.14 -19.93 15.63
CA CYS A 153 -3.45 -18.67 15.91
C CYS A 153 -4.16 -17.79 16.93
N GLY A 154 -5.40 -18.13 17.31
CA GLY A 154 -6.17 -17.44 18.34
C GLY A 154 -6.87 -16.16 17.87
N ASN A 155 -7.55 -15.52 18.83
CA ASN A 155 -8.46 -14.40 18.57
C ASN A 155 -7.78 -13.18 17.93
N GLU A 156 -6.56 -12.85 18.32
CA GLU A 156 -5.86 -11.64 17.82
C GLU A 156 -5.61 -11.71 16.31
N ALA A 157 -5.20 -12.88 15.79
CA ALA A 157 -5.02 -13.08 14.35
C ALA A 157 -6.35 -13.00 13.59
N VAL A 158 -7.44 -13.48 14.19
CA VAL A 158 -8.79 -13.37 13.60
C VAL A 158 -9.28 -11.93 13.58
N GLU A 159 -9.02 -11.16 14.64
CA GLU A 159 -9.37 -9.75 14.73
C GLU A 159 -8.61 -8.91 13.68
N GLU A 160 -7.30 -9.13 13.54
CA GLU A 160 -6.49 -8.48 12.52
C GLU A 160 -6.97 -8.84 11.11
N MET A 161 -7.25 -10.12 10.84
CA MET A 161 -7.81 -10.59 9.56
C MET A 161 -9.14 -9.89 9.25
N THR A 162 -10.04 -9.85 10.23
CA THR A 162 -11.40 -9.31 10.06
C THR A 162 -11.37 -7.80 9.85
N THR A 163 -10.59 -7.10 10.66
CA THR A 163 -10.41 -5.63 10.56
C THR A 163 -9.83 -5.23 9.20
N ASN A 164 -8.95 -6.07 8.63
CA ASN A 164 -8.30 -5.80 7.35
C ASN A 164 -8.94 -6.57 6.17
N MET A 165 -10.14 -7.14 6.33
CA MET A 165 -10.75 -8.00 5.31
C MET A 165 -10.93 -7.30 3.96
N GLY A 166 -11.29 -6.01 3.96
CA GLY A 166 -11.40 -5.23 2.73
C GLY A 166 -10.07 -5.11 1.98
N TYR A 167 -8.99 -4.83 2.72
CA TYR A 167 -7.63 -4.79 2.17
C TYR A 167 -7.17 -6.16 1.66
N ILE A 168 -7.41 -7.23 2.44
CA ILE A 168 -7.06 -8.60 2.05
C ILE A 168 -7.77 -8.97 0.74
N LYS A 169 -9.07 -8.72 0.62
CA LYS A 169 -9.85 -8.99 -0.59
C LYS A 169 -9.32 -8.20 -1.79
N GLU A 170 -9.01 -6.92 -1.62
CA GLU A 170 -8.40 -6.11 -2.68
C GLU A 170 -7.07 -6.71 -3.15
N MET A 171 -6.18 -7.06 -2.21
CA MET A 171 -4.88 -7.67 -2.51
C MET A 171 -5.00 -9.04 -3.18
N MET A 172 -6.02 -9.82 -2.84
CA MET A 172 -6.29 -11.13 -3.44
C MET A 172 -7.09 -11.04 -4.74
N GLU A 173 -7.34 -9.83 -5.25
CA GLU A 173 -8.05 -9.56 -6.51
C GLU A 173 -9.47 -10.14 -6.51
N CYS A 174 -10.16 -10.00 -5.38
CA CYS A 174 -11.56 -10.32 -5.26
C CYS A 174 -12.43 -9.26 -5.95
N HIS A 175 -13.11 -9.65 -7.02
CA HIS A 175 -14.02 -8.80 -7.79
C HIS A 175 -15.47 -9.25 -7.63
#